data_AF-A0A1Y4NBE5-F1
#
_entry.id   AF-A0A1Y4NBE5-F1
#
_cell.length_a   1.000
_cell.length_b   1.000
_cell.length_c   1.000
_cell.angle_alpha   90.00
_cell.angle_beta   90.00
_cell.angle_gamma   90.00
#
_symmetry.space_group_name_H-M   'P 1'
#
loop_
_entity.id
_entity.type
_entity.pdbx_description
1 polymer ?
#
loop_
_entity_poly.entity_id
_entity_poly.type
_entity_poly.pdbx_seq_one_letter_code
_entity_poly.pdbx_strand_id
1 'polypeptide(L)' 'MPMPIYSFLDQYDLSNKTIAPFITHGGSGLSGTSANIANEEPDAVVTEGLAINGDDVDDCQDEVNEWLDELNF' A
#
# COMPACT_ATOMS: atom_id res chain seq x y z
N MET A 1 1.39 2.53 -10.82
CA MET A 1 2.05 1.47 -10.04
C MET A 1 3.12 0.78 -10.91
N PRO A 2 4.29 0.38 -10.38
CA PRO A 2 5.32 -0.30 -11.18
C PRO A 2 4.85 -1.64 -11.75
N MET A 3 5.31 -2.01 -12.95
CA MET A 3 4.98 -3.30 -13.60
C MET A 3 5.24 -4.55 -12.74
N PRO A 4 6.32 -4.62 -11.93
CA PRO A 4 6.55 -5.77 -11.06
C PRO A 4 5.42 -6.02 -10.04
N ILE A 5 4.69 -4.97 -9.61
CA ILE A 5 3.57 -5.15 -8.69
C ILE A 5 2.38 -5.76 -9.42
N TYR A 6 2.07 -5.33 -10.63
CA TYR A 6 1.03 -5.99 -11.45
C TYR A 6 1.34 -7.48 -11.65
N SER A 7 2.59 -7.83 -11.98
CA SER A 7 2.99 -9.22 -12.10
C SER A 7 2.90 -10.01 -10.79
N PHE A 8 3.05 -9.36 -9.64
CA PHE A 8 2.84 -10.00 -8.34
C PHE A 8 1.36 -10.30 -8.11
N LEU A 9 0.48 -9.32 -8.33
CA LEU A 9 -0.97 -9.48 -8.20
C LEU A 9 -1.47 -10.61 -9.13
N ASP A 10 -1.03 -10.64 -10.39
CA ASP A 10 -1.37 -11.70 -11.34
C ASP A 10 -0.91 -13.12 -10.93
N GLN A 11 0.15 -13.24 -10.13
CA GLN A 11 0.79 -14.51 -9.82
C GLN A 11 0.24 -15.21 -8.57
N TYR A 12 -0.31 -14.46 -7.63
CA TYR A 12 -0.70 -14.97 -6.33
C TYR A 12 -2.20 -14.77 -6.10
N ASP A 13 -2.88 -15.82 -5.63
CA ASP A 13 -4.28 -15.69 -5.19
C ASP A 13 -4.32 -14.98 -3.83
N LEU A 14 -4.75 -13.71 -3.85
CA LEU A 14 -4.91 -12.87 -2.67
C LEU A 14 -6.37 -12.79 -2.21
N SER A 15 -7.25 -13.66 -2.73
CA SER A 15 -8.65 -13.71 -2.32
C SER A 15 -8.77 -13.89 -0.80
N ASN A 16 -9.64 -13.10 -0.18
CA ASN A 16 -9.87 -13.06 1.27
C ASN A 16 -8.62 -12.71 2.11
N LYS A 17 -7.59 -12.10 1.51
CA LYS A 17 -6.46 -11.49 2.24
C LYS A 17 -6.69 -10.01 2.45
N THR A 18 -6.02 -9.47 3.46
CA THR A 18 -5.88 -8.02 3.64
C THR A 18 -4.59 -7.56 2.98
N ILE A 19 -4.68 -6.58 2.08
CA ILE A 19 -3.54 -5.94 1.41
C ILE A 19 -3.41 -4.52 1.98
N ALA A 20 -2.29 -4.26 2.64
CA ALA A 20 -1.97 -2.95 3.22
C ALA A 20 -0.81 -2.30 2.42
N PRO A 21 -1.12 -1.47 1.40
CA PRO A 21 -0.09 -0.91 0.53
C PRO A 21 0.65 0.24 1.21
N PHE A 22 1.96 0.32 1.02
CA PHE A 22 2.76 1.48 1.41
C PHE A 22 3.77 1.84 0.32
N ILE A 23 4.14 3.11 0.23
CA ILE A 23 5.15 3.61 -0.72
C ILE A 23 6.05 4.66 -0.08
N THR A 24 7.20 4.89 -0.70
CA THR A 24 7.93 6.16 -0.58
C THR A 24 7.72 7.00 -1.84
N HIS A 25 7.80 8.32 -1.73
CA HIS A 25 7.62 9.20 -2.89
C HIS A 25 8.44 10.50 -2.84
N GLY A 26 8.70 11.09 -4.01
CA GLY A 26 9.28 12.43 -4.14
C GLY A 26 8.26 13.58 -4.23
N GLY A 27 7.00 13.35 -3.85
CA GLY A 27 5.96 14.40 -3.77
C GLY A 27 4.60 14.02 -4.38
N SER A 28 4.47 12.86 -5.01
CA SER A 28 3.23 12.43 -5.68
C SER A 28 2.17 11.83 -4.75
N GLY A 29 2.51 11.50 -3.50
CA GLY A 29 1.65 10.69 -2.63
C GLY A 29 1.33 9.33 -3.23
N LEU A 30 0.30 8.66 -2.69
CA LEU A 30 -0.17 7.34 -3.15
C LEU A 30 -0.61 7.32 -4.62
N SER A 31 -1.05 8.45 -5.18
CA SER A 31 -1.45 8.59 -6.59
C SER A 31 -2.41 7.48 -7.08
N GLY A 32 -3.42 7.16 -6.27
CA GLY A 32 -4.42 6.13 -6.60
C GLY A 32 -3.93 4.68 -6.53
N THR A 33 -2.76 4.41 -5.93
CA THR A 33 -2.20 3.05 -5.84
C THR A 33 -3.17 2.07 -5.15
N SER A 34 -3.76 2.43 -4.02
CA SER A 34 -4.72 1.56 -3.32
C SER A 34 -5.95 1.24 -4.18
N ALA A 35 -6.49 2.24 -4.89
CA ALA A 35 -7.62 2.04 -5.80
C ALA A 35 -7.25 1.12 -7.00
N ASN A 36 -6.04 1.26 -7.54
CA ASN A 36 -5.57 0.37 -8.60
C ASN A 36 -5.44 -1.07 -8.09
N ILE A 37 -4.87 -1.29 -6.90
CA ILE A 37 -4.76 -2.64 -6.32
C ILE A 37 -6.16 -3.23 -6.08
N ALA A 38 -7.11 -2.44 -5.58
CA ALA A 38 -8.50 -2.91 -5.37
C ALA A 38 -9.21 -3.28 -6.68
N ASN A 39 -8.83 -2.68 -7.81
CA ASN A 39 -9.36 -3.06 -9.12
C ASN A 39 -8.75 -4.36 -9.65
N GLU A 40 -7.46 -4.60 -9.38
CA GLU A 40 -6.79 -5.85 -9.79
C GLU A 40 -7.18 -7.02 -8.87
N GLU A 41 -7.43 -6.77 -7.58
CA GLU A 41 -7.76 -7.77 -6.54
C GLU A 41 -9.14 -7.53 -5.92
N PRO A 42 -10.24 -7.70 -6.67
CA PRO A 42 -11.59 -7.38 -6.19
C PRO A 42 -12.09 -8.28 -5.04
N ASP A 43 -11.48 -9.45 -4.87
CA ASP A 43 -11.81 -10.42 -3.83
C ASP A 43 -10.91 -10.30 -2.59
N ALA A 44 -9.98 -9.33 -2.57
CA ALA A 44 -9.16 -8.98 -1.42
C ALA A 44 -9.74 -7.77 -0.67
N VAL A 45 -9.34 -7.61 0.60
CA VAL A 45 -9.59 -6.39 1.37
C VAL A 45 -8.38 -5.48 1.22
N VAL A 46 -8.50 -4.40 0.45
CA VAL A 46 -7.44 -3.41 0.29
C VAL A 46 -7.66 -2.27 1.26
N THR A 47 -6.69 -2.00 2.13
CA THR A 47 -6.78 -0.91 3.11
C THR A 47 -6.42 0.45 2.50
N GLU A 48 -6.66 1.51 3.25
CA GLU A 48 -5.96 2.78 2.99
C GLU A 48 -4.45 2.55 3.12
N GLY A 49 -3.71 3.16 2.19
CA GLY A 49 -2.27 2.98 2.12
C GLY A 49 -1.51 4.04 2.91
N LEU A 50 -0.23 3.79 3.12
CA LEU A 50 0.71 4.76 3.69
C LEU A 50 1.62 5.34 2.60
N ALA A 51 1.82 6.65 2.60
CA ALA A 51 2.73 7.34 1.69
C ALA A 51 3.71 8.18 2.50
N ILE A 52 4.97 7.74 2.53
CA ILE A 52 6.04 8.45 3.21
C ILE A 52 6.83 9.26 2.18
N ASN A 53 7.13 10.52 2.48
CA ASN A 53 8.06 11.28 1.64
C ASN A 53 9.46 10.67 1.75
N GLY A 54 10.18 10.53 0.64
CA GLY A 54 11.54 10.01 0.61
C GLY A 54 12.50 10.74 1.56
N ASP A 55 12.29 12.04 1.78
CA ASP A 55 13.10 12.85 2.68
C ASP A 55 12.84 12.56 4.17
N ASP A 56 11.70 11.93 4.50
CA ASP A 56 11.24 11.69 5.89
C ASP A 56 11.36 10.21 6.31
N VAL A 57 11.89 9.32 5.43
CA VAL A 57 11.92 7.85 5.67
C VAL A 57 12.73 7.45 6.91
N ASP A 58 13.81 8.18 7.22
CA ASP A 58 14.65 7.85 8.37
C ASP A 58 13.96 8.12 9.71
N ASP A 59 12.91 8.97 9.72
CA ASP A 59 12.19 9.42 10.91
C ASP A 59 10.70 8.96 10.92
N CYS A 60 10.28 8.05 10.00
CA CYS A 60 8.87 7.70 9.80
C CYS A 60 8.31 6.61 10.74
N GLN A 61 9.09 6.14 11.71
CA GLN A 61 8.71 5.02 12.60
C GLN A 61 7.35 5.25 13.27
N ASP A 62 7.11 6.45 13.80
CA ASP A 62 5.85 6.77 14.49
C ASP A 62 4.66 6.81 13.53
N GLU A 63 4.85 7.32 12.31
CA GLU A 63 3.81 7.36 11.28
C GLU A 63 3.43 5.95 10.80
N VAL A 64 4.42 5.06 10.68
CA VAL A 64 4.18 3.64 10.37
C VAL A 64 3.42 2.95 11.50
N ASN A 65 3.79 3.21 12.76
CA ASN A 65 3.09 2.63 13.91
C ASN A 65 1.63 3.10 13.98
N GLU A 66 1.39 4.41 13.83
CA GLU A 66 0.04 4.98 13.81
C GLU A 66 -0.81 4.38 12.69
N TRP A 67 -0.25 4.24 11.48
CA TRP A 67 -0.94 3.59 10.37
C TRP A 67 -1.31 2.13 10.67
N LEU A 68 -0.40 1.35 11.28
CA LEU A 68 -0.70 -0.03 11.65
C LEU A 68 -1.79 -0.13 12.73
N ASP A 69 -1.75 0.77 13.73
CA ASP A 69 -2.76 0.85 14.79
C ASP A 69 -4.15 1.18 14.20
N GLU A 70 -4.25 2.14 13.26
CA GLU A 70 -5.50 2.47 12.57
C GLU A 70 -6.09 1.28 11.80
N LEU A 71 -5.23 0.42 11.26
CA LEU A 71 -5.61 -0.81 10.56
C LEU A 71 -5.91 -1.99 11.51
N ASN A 72 -5.68 -1.84 12.81
CA ASN A 72 -5.80 -2.88 13.84
C ASN A 72 -4.82 -4.05 13.65
N PHE A 73 -3.57 -3.75 13.29
CA PHE A 73 -2.48 -4.74 13.21
C PHE A 73 -1.66 -4.86 14.51
#